data_AF-A0A495IGW9-F1
#
_entry.id   AF-A0A495IGW9-F1
#
_cell.length_a   1.000
_cell.length_b   1.000
_cell.length_c   1.000
_cell.angle_alpha   90.00
_cell.angle_beta   90.00
_cell.angle_gamma   90.00
#
_symmetry.space_group_name_H-M   'P 1'
#
loop_
_entity.id
_entity.type
_entity.pdbx_description
1 polymer ?
#
loop_
_entity_poly.entity_id
_entity_poly.type
_entity_poly.pdbx_seq_one_letter_code
_entity_poly.pdbx_strand_id
1 'polypeptide(L)'
;MSAALATQQVTAPRVDAGGVFAAFARLSPDDRDVLGLRVIAGFTPAQAAVGLGLTPAAVEQRLAAARRRLRSTAPGIPDDVVTETLRTLC
;
A
#
# COMPACT_ATOMS: atom_id res chain seq x y z
N MET A 1 -10.98 -10.47 -46.67
CA MET A 1 -11.97 -9.49 -46.16
C MET A 1 -12.15 -9.81 -44.69
N SER A 2 -11.31 -9.28 -43.79
CA SER A 2 -11.46 -7.95 -43.14
C SER A 2 -12.82 -7.84 -42.44
N ALA A 3 -12.94 -7.59 -41.14
CA ALA A 3 -12.03 -6.90 -40.24
C ALA A 3 -12.12 -7.45 -38.81
N ALA A 4 -10.97 -7.51 -38.16
CA ALA A 4 -10.84 -7.68 -36.73
C ALA A 4 -11.45 -6.46 -36.03
N LEU A 5 -12.48 -6.69 -35.20
CA LEU A 5 -12.84 -5.74 -34.16
C LEU A 5 -11.79 -5.88 -33.07
N ALA A 6 -10.71 -5.11 -33.22
CA ALA A 6 -9.76 -4.85 -32.16
C ALA A 6 -10.53 -4.19 -31.02
N THR A 7 -10.76 -4.94 -29.95
CA THR A 7 -11.21 -4.41 -28.67
C THR A 7 -10.14 -3.44 -28.19
N GLN A 8 -10.30 -2.16 -28.53
CA GLN A 8 -9.41 -1.12 -28.03
C GLN A 8 -9.72 -0.96 -26.54
N GLN A 9 -9.00 -1.74 -25.73
CA GLN A 9 -9.02 -1.59 -24.29
C GLN A 9 -8.45 -0.20 -23.98
N VAL A 10 -9.32 0.69 -23.51
CA VAL A 10 -8.93 1.94 -22.90
C VAL A 10 -8.09 1.59 -21.69
N THR A 11 -6.77 1.75 -21.80
CA THR A 11 -5.86 1.66 -20.67
C THR A 11 -6.17 2.88 -19.80
N ALA A 12 -7.12 2.76 -18.86
CA ALA A 12 -7.08 3.57 -17.65
C ALA A 12 -5.62 3.59 -17.18
N PRO A 13 -5.07 4.72 -16.69
CA PRO A 13 -3.71 4.73 -16.18
C PRO A 13 -3.63 3.55 -15.22
N ARG A 14 -2.93 2.49 -15.63
CA ARG A 14 -2.57 1.40 -14.74
C ARG A 14 -1.58 2.09 -13.84
N VAL A 15 -2.11 2.73 -12.79
CA VAL A 15 -1.31 3.13 -11.66
C VAL A 15 -0.55 1.87 -11.34
N ASP A 16 0.76 1.93 -11.55
CA ASP A 16 1.56 0.73 -11.64
C ASP A 16 1.52 0.08 -10.26
N ALA A 17 0.59 -0.86 -10.09
CA ALA A 17 0.46 -1.61 -8.86
C ALA A 17 1.81 -2.27 -8.56
N GLY A 18 2.54 -2.69 -9.61
CA GLY A 18 3.93 -3.12 -9.53
C GLY A 18 4.86 -2.08 -8.90
N GLY A 19 4.69 -0.81 -9.22
CA GLY A 19 5.40 0.32 -8.60
C GLY A 19 5.08 0.48 -7.12
N VAL A 20 3.81 0.38 -6.73
CA VAL A 20 3.40 0.40 -5.30
C VAL A 20 3.97 -0.80 -4.55
N PHE A 21 3.95 -2.00 -5.16
CA PHE A 21 4.53 -3.21 -4.58
C PHE A 21 6.04 -3.11 -4.42
N ALA A 22 6.74 -2.62 -5.44
CA ALA A 22 8.19 -2.42 -5.37
C ALA A 22 8.56 -1.39 -4.28
N ALA A 23 7.78 -0.32 -4.16
CA ALA A 23 7.97 0.69 -3.12
C ALA A 23 7.70 0.14 -1.72
N PHE A 24 6.65 -0.66 -1.54
CA PHE A 24 6.34 -1.37 -0.29
C PHE A 24 7.43 -2.37 0.08
N ALA A 25 7.92 -3.16 -0.89
CA ALA A 25 8.96 -4.15 -0.68
C ALA A 25 10.30 -3.53 -0.24
N ARG A 26 10.56 -2.27 -0.57
CA ARG A 26 11.77 -1.51 -0.16
C ARG A 26 11.68 -0.95 1.27
N LEU A 27 10.52 -0.98 1.91
CA LEU A 27 10.38 -0.53 3.29
C LEU A 27 11.10 -1.47 4.26
N SER A 28 11.44 -0.94 5.43
CA SER A 28 11.94 -1.76 6.53
C SER A 28 10.90 -2.81 6.94
N PRO A 29 11.32 -3.98 7.47
CA PRO A 29 10.40 -5.02 7.95
C PRO A 29 9.31 -4.45 8.87
N ASP A 30 9.70 -3.69 9.88
CA ASP A 30 8.76 -3.09 10.83
C ASP A 30 7.77 -2.11 10.18
N ASP A 31 8.18 -1.37 9.13
CA ASP A 31 7.28 -0.47 8.40
C ASP A 31 6.30 -1.27 7.53
N ARG A 32 6.74 -2.39 6.95
CA ARG A 32 5.86 -3.32 6.24
C ARG A 32 4.89 -4.00 7.18
N ASP A 33 5.32 -4.39 8.37
CA ASP A 33 4.48 -5.08 9.36
C ASP A 33 3.36 -4.16 9.86
N VAL A 34 3.66 -2.90 10.20
CA VAL A 34 2.63 -1.95 10.65
C VAL A 34 1.62 -1.62 9.55
N LEU A 35 2.09 -1.47 8.30
CA LEU A 35 1.21 -1.25 7.15
C LEU A 35 0.40 -2.50 6.81
N GLY A 36 1.01 -3.68 6.89
CA GLY A 36 0.36 -4.97 6.69
C GLY A 36 -0.79 -5.17 7.66
N LEU A 37 -0.56 -4.96 8.96
CA LEU A 37 -1.63 -5.11 9.95
C LEU A 37 -2.71 -4.03 9.84
N ARG A 38 -2.34 -2.75 9.67
CA ARG A 38 -3.31 -1.64 9.72
C ARG A 38 -4.04 -1.37 8.41
N VAL A 39 -3.38 -1.55 7.28
CA VAL A 39 -3.91 -1.16 5.96
C VAL A 39 -4.39 -2.38 5.18
N ILE A 40 -3.61 -3.46 5.17
CA ILE A 40 -3.93 -4.67 4.42
C ILE A 40 -4.93 -5.52 5.22
N ALA A 41 -4.60 -5.89 6.45
CA ALA A 41 -5.46 -6.72 7.31
C ALA A 41 -6.56 -5.93 8.06
N GLY A 42 -6.55 -4.60 8.00
CA GLY A 42 -7.58 -3.74 8.59
C GLY A 42 -7.67 -3.77 10.12
N PHE A 43 -6.64 -4.25 10.83
CA PHE A 43 -6.64 -4.34 12.29
C PHE A 43 -6.75 -2.95 12.91
N THR A 44 -7.37 -2.83 14.08
CA THR A 44 -7.35 -1.60 14.89
C THR A 44 -5.94 -1.35 15.49
N PRO A 45 -5.64 -0.14 15.99
CA PRO A 45 -4.37 0.14 16.65
C PRO A 45 -4.10 -0.78 17.84
N ALA A 46 -5.15 -1.12 18.60
CA ALA A 46 -5.05 -2.02 19.74
C ALA A 46 -4.71 -3.47 19.33
N GLN A 47 -5.33 -3.98 18.26
CA GLN A 47 -5.02 -5.32 17.74
C GLN A 47 -3.61 -5.38 17.16
N ALA A 48 -3.20 -4.38 16.37
CA ALA A 48 -1.85 -4.31 15.83
C ALA A 48 -0.79 -4.16 16.92
N ALA A 49 -1.08 -3.41 17.99
CA ALA A 49 -0.21 -3.25 19.15
C ALA A 49 0.15 -4.59 19.80
N VAL A 50 -0.83 -5.48 19.98
CA VAL A 50 -0.61 -6.84 20.50
C VAL A 50 0.34 -7.62 19.60
N GLY A 51 0.11 -7.61 18.28
CA GLY A 51 0.95 -8.35 17.32
C GLY A 51 2.38 -7.82 17.19
N LEU A 52 2.58 -6.51 17.41
CA LEU A 52 3.88 -5.85 17.25
C LEU A 52 4.65 -5.66 18.57
N GLY A 53 4.04 -5.97 19.72
CA GLY A 53 4.64 -5.69 21.03
C GLY A 53 4.81 -4.19 21.32
N LEU A 54 3.91 -3.36 20.81
CA LEU A 54 3.94 -1.90 20.93
C LEU A 54 2.73 -1.37 21.72
N THR A 55 2.75 -0.09 22.07
CA THR A 55 1.53 0.60 22.52
C THR A 55 0.67 1.03 21.32
N PRO A 56 -0.66 1.20 21.46
CA PRO A 56 -1.50 1.71 20.37
C PRO A 56 -1.04 3.08 19.84
N ALA A 57 -0.52 3.95 20.71
CA ALA A 57 0.04 5.24 20.30
C ALA A 57 1.31 5.09 19.46
N ALA A 58 2.21 4.17 19.84
CA ALA A 58 3.41 3.87 19.07
C ALA A 58 3.07 3.26 17.70
N VAL A 59 2.00 2.46 17.60
CA VAL A 59 1.50 1.94 16.32
C VAL A 59 1.08 3.09 15.39
N GLU A 60 0.32 4.06 15.89
CA GLU A 60 -0.11 5.20 15.06
C GLU A 60 1.09 6.08 14.62
N GLN A 61 2.03 6.35 15.52
CA GLN A 61 3.26 7.06 15.18
C GLN A 61 4.07 6.32 14.10
N ARG A 62 4.18 5.00 14.25
CA ARG A 62 4.91 4.16 13.30
C ARG A 62 4.20 4.05 11.96
N LEU A 63 2.88 3.91 11.96
CA LEU A 63 2.07 3.93 10.74
C LEU A 63 2.23 5.25 9.98
N ALA A 64 2.21 6.40 10.68
CA ALA A 64 2.45 7.69 10.05
C ALA A 64 3.86 7.78 9.44
N ALA A 65 4.89 7.27 10.13
CA ALA A 65 6.25 7.22 9.60
C ALA A 65 6.39 6.30 8.38
N ALA A 66 5.80 5.10 8.44
CA ALA A 66 5.79 4.14 7.35
C ALA A 66 5.09 4.70 6.11
N ARG A 67 3.94 5.38 6.26
CA ARG A 67 3.25 6.08 5.16
C ARG A 67 4.12 7.15 4.51
N ARG A 68 4.79 8.00 5.31
CA ARG A 68 5.71 9.01 4.77
C ARG A 68 6.83 8.35 3.95
N ARG A 69 7.44 7.28 4.48
CA ARG A 69 8.50 6.55 3.78
C ARG A 69 8.02 5.90 2.50
N LEU A 70 6.84 5.29 2.52
CA LEU A 70 6.24 4.67 1.34
C LEU A 70 6.01 5.68 0.21
N ARG A 71 5.53 6.88 0.53
CA ARG A 71 5.42 7.97 -0.47
C ARG A 71 6.77 8.37 -1.04
N SER A 72 7.80 8.44 -0.19
CA SER A 72 9.16 8.75 -0.64
C SER A 72 9.74 7.65 -1.55
N THR A 73 9.34 6.39 -1.37
CA THR A 73 9.78 5.27 -2.22
C THR A 73 8.92 5.05 -3.47
N ALA A 74 7.74 5.69 -3.55
CA ALA A 74 6.81 5.68 -4.68
C ALA A 74 6.57 7.08 -5.30
N PRO A 75 7.63 7.80 -5.75
CA PRO A 75 7.45 9.13 -6.31
C PRO A 75 6.59 9.09 -7.57
N GLY A 76 5.62 10.02 -7.66
CA GLY A 76 4.69 10.12 -8.80
C GLY A 76 3.41 9.29 -8.66
N ILE A 77 3.25 8.51 -7.59
CA ILE A 77 2.00 7.81 -7.29
C ILE A 77 1.20 8.58 -6.22
N PRO A 78 -0.09 8.92 -6.46
CA PRO A 78 -0.94 9.59 -5.47
C PRO A 78 -1.15 8.75 -4.18
N ASP A 79 -1.23 9.40 -3.02
CA ASP A 79 -1.31 8.73 -1.69
C ASP A 79 -2.59 7.92 -1.48
N ASP A 80 -3.70 8.41 -2.01
CA ASP A 80 -5.00 7.73 -2.02
C ASP A 80 -4.91 6.43 -2.84
N VAL A 81 -4.26 6.48 -4.00
CA VAL A 81 -4.06 5.28 -4.83
C VAL A 81 -3.10 4.30 -4.18
N VAL A 82 -2.01 4.76 -3.56
CA VAL A 82 -1.10 3.89 -2.79
C VAL A 82 -1.86 3.15 -1.70
N THR A 83 -2.69 3.86 -0.93
CA THR A 83 -3.46 3.28 0.18
C THR A 83 -4.50 2.29 -0.31
N GLU A 84 -5.23 2.63 -1.38
CA GLU A 84 -6.25 1.76 -1.95
C GLU A 84 -5.63 0.51 -2.59
N THR A 85 -4.52 0.67 -3.31
CA THR A 85 -3.77 -0.47 -3.90
C THR A 85 -3.33 -1.45 -2.82
N LEU A 86 -2.87 -0.96 -1.66
CA LEU A 86 -2.51 -1.85 -0.55
C LEU A 86 -3.73 -2.54 0.09
N ARG A 87 -4.90 -1.89 0.15
CA ARG A 87 -6.12 -2.49 0.72
C ARG A 87 -6.69 -3.63 -0.11
N THR A 88 -6.52 -3.57 -1.43
CA THR A 88 -7.02 -4.58 -2.38
C THR A 88 -6.20 -5.88 -2.40
N LEU A 89 -5.23 -6.03 -1.49
CA LEU A 89 -4.37 -7.21 -1.37
C LEU A 89 -5.00 -8.37 -0.57
N CYS A 90 -6.20 -8.16 -0.03
CA CYS A 90 -6.99 -9.15 0.69
C CYS A 90 -8.26 -9.48 -0.10
#